data_AF-A0A5C8M2E3-F1
#
_entry.id   AF-A0A5C8M2E3-F1
#
_cell.length_a   1.000
_cell.length_b   1.000
_cell.length_c   1.000
_cell.angle_alpha   90.00
_cell.angle_beta   90.00
_cell.angle_gamma   90.00
#
_symmetry.space_group_name_H-M   'P 1'
#
loop_
_entity.id
_entity.type
_entity.pdbx_description
1 polymer ?
#
loop_
_entity_poly.entity_id
_entity_poly.type
_entity_poly.pdbx_seq_one_letter_code
_entity_poly.pdbx_strand_id
1 'polypeptide(L)'
;MVQSNPWLISISELEQSYRGTYHSLKKAKERSEDVRTIQMITQMISDVDFAIEWMHTGRRPGNKRGIERRSAYQREKLMDPIRMQAYAQQNHAGSPSNLTDGQRNQLEMALSRLSERERECYVMAHGHCHSMSDIAAMLNIRKSSVQTFVERAQNKISKDLQMNLFLLVE
;
A
#
# COMPACT_ATOMS: atom_id res chain seq x y z
N MET A 1 -23.80 8.85 38.67
CA MET A 1 -23.35 9.09 37.29
C MET A 1 -22.00 8.41 37.12
N VAL A 2 -21.95 7.19 36.58
CA VAL A 2 -20.68 6.57 36.19
C VAL A 2 -20.48 6.93 34.72
N GLN A 3 -19.78 8.03 34.47
CA GLN A 3 -19.19 8.29 33.17
C GLN A 3 -17.69 8.03 33.29
N SER A 4 -17.28 6.86 32.83
CA SER A 4 -15.93 6.65 32.32
C SER A 4 -16.09 5.93 31.00
N ASN A 5 -15.68 6.57 29.91
CA ASN A 5 -15.30 5.87 28.69
C ASN A 5 -14.23 6.69 27.96
N PRO A 6 -12.95 6.50 28.30
CA PRO A 6 -11.84 6.72 27.40
C PRO A 6 -11.08 5.39 27.25
N TRP A 7 -11.53 4.58 26.30
CA TRP A 7 -11.03 3.28 25.81
C TRP A 7 -10.89 2.15 26.86
N LEU A 8 -11.77 1.14 26.77
CA LEU A 8 -11.69 -0.13 27.51
C LEU A 8 -10.25 -0.61 27.72
N ILE A 9 -9.77 -0.55 28.96
CA ILE A 9 -8.33 -0.67 29.28
C ILE A 9 -7.92 -2.15 29.39
N SER A 10 -8.89 -3.04 29.67
CA SER A 10 -8.67 -4.47 29.83
C SER A 10 -9.67 -5.30 29.01
N ILE A 11 -9.22 -6.47 28.55
CA ILE A 11 -10.06 -7.40 27.77
C ILE A 11 -11.26 -7.92 28.58
N SER A 12 -11.11 -8.05 29.89
CA SER A 12 -12.18 -8.48 30.81
C SER A 12 -13.31 -7.45 30.91
N GLU A 13 -12.98 -6.16 30.90
CA GLU A 13 -13.96 -5.08 30.95
C GLU A 13 -14.77 -5.01 29.64
N LEU A 14 -14.08 -5.20 28.51
CA LEU A 14 -14.71 -5.31 27.20
C LEU A 14 -15.64 -6.54 27.14
N GLU A 15 -15.19 -7.70 27.60
CA GLU A 15 -16.01 -8.91 27.66
C GLU A 15 -17.27 -8.69 28.51
N GLN A 16 -17.14 -8.05 29.67
CA GLN A 16 -18.27 -7.79 30.56
C GLN A 16 -19.29 -6.82 29.94
N SER A 17 -18.83 -5.80 29.22
CA SER A 17 -19.71 -4.90 28.47
C SER A 17 -20.50 -5.65 27.39
N TYR A 18 -19.85 -6.53 26.62
CA TYR A 18 -20.48 -7.33 25.58
C TYR A 18 -21.51 -8.32 26.17
N ARG A 19 -21.19 -8.96 27.30
CA ARG A 19 -22.17 -9.80 28.03
C ARG A 19 -23.39 -8.99 28.49
N GLY A 20 -23.20 -7.74 28.90
CA GLY A 20 -24.31 -6.82 29.23
C GLY A 20 -25.18 -6.50 28.02
N THR A 21 -24.57 -6.22 26.86
CA THR A 21 -25.31 -5.99 25.60
C THR A 21 -26.07 -7.24 25.16
N TYR A 22 -25.48 -8.43 25.26
CA TYR A 22 -26.13 -9.70 24.95
C TYR A 22 -27.43 -9.90 25.75
N HIS A 23 -27.38 -9.67 27.07
CA HIS A 23 -28.57 -9.79 27.92
C HIS A 23 -29.63 -8.74 27.59
N SER A 24 -29.20 -7.53 27.21
CA SER A 24 -30.10 -6.45 26.81
C SER A 24 -30.81 -6.77 25.49
N LEU A 25 -30.08 -7.30 24.50
CA LEU A 25 -30.63 -7.77 23.23
C LEU A 25 -31.57 -8.95 23.40
N LYS A 26 -31.25 -9.90 24.29
CA LYS A 26 -32.15 -11.03 24.59
C LYS A 26 -33.49 -10.56 25.17
N LYS A 27 -33.47 -9.62 26.12
CA LYS A 27 -34.68 -8.99 26.65
C LYS A 27 -35.44 -8.19 25.59
N ALA A 28 -34.74 -7.50 24.71
CA ALA A 28 -35.37 -6.76 23.60
C ALA A 28 -36.05 -7.70 22.60
N LYS A 29 -35.44 -8.87 22.31
CA LYS A 29 -36.02 -9.91 21.48
C LYS A 29 -37.33 -10.45 22.06
N GLU A 30 -37.36 -10.75 23.36
CA GLU A 30 -38.54 -11.28 24.06
C GLU A 30 -39.71 -10.27 24.11
N ARG A 31 -39.42 -8.97 24.09
CA ARG A 31 -40.43 -7.90 24.07
C ARG A 31 -40.91 -7.51 22.68
N SER A 32 -40.23 -7.98 21.63
CA SER A 32 -40.55 -7.63 20.25
C SER A 32 -41.53 -8.65 19.67
N GLU A 33 -42.63 -8.18 19.08
CA GLU A 33 -43.61 -9.04 18.41
C GLU A 33 -43.42 -9.05 16.88
N ASP A 34 -42.74 -8.04 16.34
CA ASP A 34 -42.47 -7.92 14.90
C ASP A 34 -41.36 -8.88 14.45
N VAL A 35 -41.68 -9.73 13.46
CA VAL A 35 -40.79 -10.76 12.90
C VAL A 35 -39.50 -10.17 12.34
N ARG A 36 -39.56 -9.00 11.68
CA ARG A 36 -38.36 -8.37 11.11
C ARG A 36 -37.42 -7.88 12.20
N THR A 37 -37.97 -7.23 13.22
CA THR A 37 -37.21 -6.79 14.40
C THR A 37 -36.59 -7.98 15.15
N ILE A 38 -37.32 -9.09 15.30
CA ILE A 38 -36.79 -10.32 15.91
C ILE A 38 -35.62 -10.91 15.10
N GLN A 39 -35.71 -10.92 13.77
CA GLN A 39 -34.63 -11.39 12.89
C GLN A 39 -33.38 -10.52 13.03
N MET A 40 -33.56 -9.19 13.00
CA MET A 40 -32.46 -8.23 13.16
C MET A 40 -31.78 -8.38 14.53
N ILE A 41 -32.55 -8.46 15.61
CA ILE A 41 -32.01 -8.69 16.96
C ILE A 41 -31.30 -10.04 17.05
N THR A 42 -31.79 -11.07 16.36
CA THR A 42 -31.13 -12.39 16.34
C THR A 42 -29.77 -12.33 15.65
N GLN A 43 -29.62 -11.55 14.57
CA GLN A 43 -28.33 -11.30 13.94
C GLN A 43 -27.38 -10.53 14.87
N MET A 44 -27.88 -9.48 15.52
CA MET A 44 -27.10 -8.73 16.52
C MET A 44 -26.61 -9.61 17.68
N ILE A 45 -27.46 -10.52 18.16
CA ILE A 45 -27.07 -11.50 19.19
C ILE A 45 -25.94 -12.40 18.69
N SER A 46 -26.04 -12.90 17.45
CA SER A 46 -25.00 -13.74 16.84
C SER A 46 -23.66 -13.01 16.73
N ASP A 47 -23.68 -11.73 16.38
CA ASP A 47 -22.46 -10.92 16.27
C ASP A 47 -21.81 -10.68 17.64
N VAL A 48 -22.62 -10.42 18.67
CA VAL A 48 -22.14 -10.24 20.04
C VAL A 48 -21.58 -11.55 20.60
N ASP A 49 -22.25 -12.69 20.37
CA ASP A 49 -21.74 -14.02 20.78
C ASP A 49 -20.41 -14.34 20.09
N PHE A 50 -20.30 -14.04 18.80
CA PHE A 50 -19.07 -14.22 18.04
C PHE A 50 -17.91 -13.41 18.64
N ALA A 51 -18.15 -12.14 19.00
CA ALA A 51 -17.15 -11.32 19.65
C ALA A 51 -16.75 -11.86 21.03
N ILE A 52 -17.72 -12.32 21.84
CA ILE A 52 -17.47 -12.92 23.16
C ILE A 52 -16.61 -14.18 23.05
N GLU A 53 -16.95 -15.09 22.13
CA GLU A 53 -16.17 -16.32 21.92
C GLU A 53 -14.73 -16.00 21.48
N TRP A 54 -14.54 -14.96 20.65
CA TRP A 54 -13.21 -14.53 20.24
C TRP A 54 -12.37 -14.01 21.41
N MET A 55 -12.96 -13.17 22.27
CA MET A 55 -12.28 -12.61 23.45
C MET A 55 -11.94 -13.70 24.47
N HIS A 56 -12.83 -14.68 24.65
CA HIS A 56 -12.65 -15.77 25.61
C HIS A 56 -11.63 -16.82 25.14
N THR A 57 -11.66 -17.19 23.86
CA THR A 57 -10.78 -18.25 23.32
C THR A 57 -9.47 -17.73 22.72
N GLY A 58 -9.42 -16.45 22.37
CA GLY A 58 -8.32 -15.86 21.60
C GLY A 58 -8.20 -16.43 20.18
N ARG A 59 -9.20 -17.19 19.70
CA ARG A 59 -9.21 -17.88 18.41
C ARG A 59 -10.46 -17.50 17.65
N ARG A 60 -10.40 -17.63 16.32
CA ARG A 60 -11.57 -17.41 15.46
C ARG A 60 -12.68 -18.41 15.81
N PRO A 61 -13.87 -17.95 16.25
CA PRO A 61 -15.04 -18.77 16.47
C PRO A 61 -15.39 -19.61 15.25
N GLY A 62 -15.79 -20.86 15.49
CA GLY A 62 -16.14 -21.83 14.45
C GLY A 62 -14.95 -22.45 13.69
N ASN A 63 -13.71 -22.00 13.91
CA ASN A 63 -12.54 -22.56 13.24
C ASN A 63 -11.88 -23.67 14.08
N LYS A 64 -12.01 -24.93 13.65
CA LYS A 64 -11.43 -26.08 14.39
C LYS A 64 -9.90 -26.16 14.33
N ARG A 65 -9.27 -25.51 13.34
CA ARG A 65 -7.82 -25.54 13.09
C ARG A 65 -7.22 -24.17 13.37
N GLY A 66 -6.03 -24.14 13.98
CA GLY A 66 -5.32 -22.89 14.22
C GLY A 66 -4.76 -22.28 12.94
N ILE A 67 -4.30 -21.02 13.05
CA ILE A 67 -3.79 -20.24 11.92
C ILE A 67 -2.51 -20.83 11.32
N GLU A 68 -1.81 -21.66 12.07
CA GLU A 68 -0.62 -22.42 11.65
C GLU A 68 -0.97 -23.55 10.67
N ARG A 69 -2.20 -24.04 10.67
CA ARG A 69 -2.68 -25.12 9.78
C ARG A 69 -3.68 -24.59 8.73
N ARG A 70 -3.26 -23.59 7.96
CA ARG A 70 -4.06 -23.04 6.85
C ARG A 70 -4.31 -24.08 5.76
N SER A 71 -5.49 -24.05 5.15
CA SER A 71 -5.78 -24.86 3.95
C SER A 71 -4.95 -24.38 2.75
N ALA A 72 -4.82 -25.21 1.70
CA ALA A 72 -4.07 -24.84 0.48
C ALA A 72 -4.56 -23.50 -0.11
N TYR A 73 -5.88 -23.37 -0.28
CA TYR A 73 -6.53 -22.13 -0.75
C TYR A 73 -6.27 -20.89 0.12
N GLN A 74 -6.01 -21.07 1.43
CA GLN A 74 -5.68 -19.96 2.33
C GLN A 74 -4.18 -19.58 2.28
N ARG A 75 -3.33 -20.46 1.77
CA ARG A 75 -1.89 -20.20 1.56
C ARG A 75 -1.62 -19.62 0.18
N GLU A 76 -2.36 -20.07 -0.82
CA GLU A 76 -2.21 -19.64 -2.19
C GLU A 76 -2.84 -18.27 -2.40
N LYS A 77 -2.03 -17.31 -2.88
CA LYS A 77 -2.51 -15.99 -3.30
C LYS A 77 -2.25 -15.87 -4.79
N LEU A 78 -3.29 -15.55 -5.55
CA LEU A 78 -3.17 -15.29 -6.98
C LEU A 78 -2.21 -14.10 -7.18
N MET A 79 -1.08 -14.36 -7.81
CA MET A 79 -0.07 -13.38 -8.15
C MET A 79 0.32 -13.57 -9.61
N ASP A 80 0.58 -12.46 -10.31
CA ASP A 80 1.19 -12.47 -11.63
C ASP A 80 2.55 -13.19 -11.59
N PRO A 81 2.76 -14.24 -12.42
CA PRO A 81 4.02 -14.97 -12.48
C PRO A 81 5.25 -14.08 -12.72
N ILE A 82 5.10 -13.00 -13.49
CA ILE A 82 6.20 -12.05 -13.77
C ILE A 82 6.60 -11.32 -12.48
N ARG A 83 5.61 -10.91 -11.68
CA ARG A 83 5.84 -10.27 -10.38
C ARG A 83 6.43 -11.25 -9.37
N MET A 84 6.06 -12.52 -9.42
CA MET A 84 6.60 -13.54 -8.53
C MET A 84 8.06 -13.90 -8.87
N GLN A 85 8.36 -14.06 -10.16
CA GLN A 85 9.70 -14.32 -10.67
C GLN A 85 10.66 -13.20 -10.29
N ALA A 86 10.16 -11.96 -10.39
CA ALA A 86 10.78 -10.80 -9.81
C ALA A 86 11.22 -11.10 -8.36
N TYR A 87 10.30 -11.26 -7.40
CA TYR A 87 10.68 -11.43 -5.99
C TYR A 87 11.61 -12.64 -5.71
N ALA A 88 11.49 -13.72 -6.48
CA ALA A 88 12.29 -14.94 -6.30
C ALA A 88 13.74 -14.80 -6.80
N GLN A 89 13.98 -13.91 -7.77
CA GLN A 89 15.30 -13.66 -8.34
C GLN A 89 15.69 -12.23 -7.98
N GLN A 90 16.60 -12.06 -7.00
CA GLN A 90 17.08 -10.74 -6.57
C GLN A 90 17.57 -9.85 -7.74
N ASN A 91 17.96 -10.46 -8.86
CA ASN A 91 18.46 -9.77 -10.06
C ASN A 91 17.38 -9.49 -11.12
N HIS A 92 16.14 -9.96 -10.96
CA HIS A 92 15.08 -9.79 -11.94
C HIS A 92 13.77 -9.24 -11.33
N ALA A 93 13.79 -8.89 -10.03
CA ALA A 93 12.75 -8.10 -9.37
C ALA A 93 12.95 -6.61 -9.47
N GLY A 94 12.20 -5.94 -10.33
CA GLY A 94 11.72 -4.57 -10.06
C GLY A 94 12.79 -3.48 -9.85
N SER A 95 14.02 -3.69 -10.32
CA SER A 95 15.20 -2.79 -10.40
C SER A 95 16.06 -2.68 -9.13
N PRO A 96 17.30 -3.17 -9.20
CA PRO A 96 18.46 -2.33 -9.38
C PRO A 96 18.81 -2.42 -10.84
N SER A 97 19.05 -1.29 -11.46
CA SER A 97 19.62 -1.29 -12.79
C SER A 97 20.81 -2.28 -12.83
N ASN A 98 20.88 -3.16 -13.83
CA ASN A 98 22.10 -3.94 -14.14
C ASN A 98 23.24 -3.00 -14.60
N LEU A 99 23.27 -1.78 -14.08
CA LEU A 99 24.32 -0.83 -14.29
C LEU A 99 25.45 -1.26 -13.38
N THR A 100 26.60 -1.53 -13.98
CA THR A 100 27.87 -1.57 -13.25
C THR A 100 28.09 -0.21 -12.58
N ASP A 101 28.85 -0.15 -11.49
CA ASP A 101 29.15 1.12 -10.83
C ASP A 101 29.78 2.15 -11.78
N GLY A 102 30.54 1.70 -12.78
CA GLY A 102 31.03 2.55 -13.87
C GLY A 102 29.90 3.21 -14.68
N GLN A 103 28.84 2.47 -15.02
CA GLN A 103 27.70 3.01 -15.76
C GLN A 103 26.85 3.94 -14.90
N ARG A 104 26.74 3.67 -13.58
CA ARG A 104 26.11 4.62 -12.64
C ARG A 104 26.88 5.94 -12.59
N ASN A 105 28.20 5.87 -12.50
CA ASN A 105 29.05 7.05 -12.50
C ASN A 105 28.95 7.82 -13.82
N GLN A 106 28.90 7.14 -14.96
CA GLN A 106 28.66 7.78 -16.26
C GLN A 106 27.32 8.52 -16.30
N LEU A 107 26.26 7.89 -15.77
CA LEU A 107 24.93 8.51 -15.73
C LEU A 107 24.92 9.76 -14.83
N GLU A 108 25.54 9.67 -13.66
CA GLU A 108 25.64 10.81 -12.74
C GLU A 108 26.50 11.93 -13.33
N MET A 109 27.61 11.60 -14.00
CA MET A 109 28.42 12.57 -14.72
C MET A 109 27.61 13.29 -15.81
N ALA A 110 26.82 12.56 -16.61
CA ALA A 110 25.97 13.16 -17.63
C ALA A 110 24.87 14.07 -17.03
N LEU A 111 24.26 13.67 -15.92
CA LEU A 111 23.21 14.44 -15.25
C LEU A 111 23.75 15.64 -14.45
N SER A 112 25.00 15.60 -13.98
CA SER A 112 25.61 16.66 -13.17
C SER A 112 25.73 18.01 -13.89
N ARG A 113 25.72 18.01 -15.24
CA ARG A 113 25.86 19.21 -16.06
C ARG A 113 24.53 19.93 -16.34
N LEU A 114 23.41 19.28 -16.03
CA LEU A 114 22.10 19.88 -16.12
C LEU A 114 21.89 20.85 -14.96
N SER A 115 21.12 21.92 -15.19
CA SER A 115 20.60 22.72 -14.07
C SER A 115 19.61 21.89 -13.26
N GLU A 116 19.40 22.26 -11.99
CA GLU A 116 18.50 21.54 -11.09
C GLU A 116 17.10 21.33 -11.69
N ARG A 117 16.52 22.36 -12.32
CA ARG A 117 15.21 22.28 -12.97
C ARG A 117 15.19 21.43 -14.24
N GLU A 118 16.26 21.49 -15.04
CA GLU A 118 16.41 20.63 -16.22
C GLU A 118 16.54 19.16 -15.82
N ARG A 119 17.36 18.87 -14.80
CA ARG A 119 17.54 17.51 -14.25
C ARG A 119 16.24 16.97 -13.68
N GLU A 120 15.55 17.76 -12.86
CA GLU A 120 14.28 17.41 -12.24
C GLU A 120 13.22 17.04 -13.30
N CYS A 121 13.03 17.91 -14.31
CA CYS A 121 12.08 17.65 -15.40
C CYS A 121 12.49 16.42 -16.24
N TYR A 122 13.78 16.25 -16.51
CA TYR A 122 14.29 15.13 -17.32
C TYR A 122 14.13 13.78 -16.63
N VAL A 123 14.44 13.71 -15.33
CA VAL A 123 14.27 12.49 -14.52
C VAL A 123 12.80 12.11 -14.39
N MET A 124 11.89 13.07 -14.21
CA MET A 124 10.46 12.76 -14.18
C MET A 124 9.91 12.27 -15.53
N ALA A 125 10.38 12.86 -16.63
CA ALA A 125 9.94 12.48 -17.97
C ALA A 125 10.49 11.11 -18.40
N HIS A 126 11.80 10.87 -18.25
CA HIS A 126 12.47 9.69 -18.78
C HIS A 126 12.75 8.60 -17.73
N GLY A 127 12.95 8.96 -16.46
CA GLY A 127 13.16 8.00 -15.37
C GLY A 127 11.85 7.44 -14.83
N HIS A 128 10.85 8.31 -14.61
CA HIS A 128 9.54 7.92 -14.07
C HIS A 128 8.44 7.79 -15.14
N CYS A 129 8.73 8.12 -16.40
CA CYS A 129 7.80 8.01 -17.53
C CYS A 129 6.50 8.84 -17.35
N HIS A 130 6.57 9.99 -16.66
CA HIS A 130 5.42 10.88 -16.52
C HIS A 130 5.18 11.71 -17.79
N SER A 131 3.92 12.05 -18.06
CA SER A 131 3.60 12.96 -19.15
C SER A 131 4.03 14.40 -18.81
N MET A 132 4.37 15.20 -19.83
CA MET A 132 4.77 16.61 -19.62
C MET A 132 3.67 17.44 -18.93
N SER A 133 2.40 17.08 -19.11
CA SER A 133 1.27 17.69 -18.41
C SER A 133 1.25 17.35 -16.93
N ASP A 134 1.54 16.09 -16.56
CA ASP A 134 1.58 15.66 -15.16
C ASP A 134 2.75 16.32 -14.44
N ILE A 135 3.90 16.41 -15.10
CA ILE A 135 5.09 17.10 -14.59
C ILE A 135 4.80 18.59 -14.36
N ALA A 136 4.12 19.23 -15.32
CA ALA A 136 3.71 20.62 -15.19
C ALA A 136 2.79 20.84 -13.97
N ALA A 137 1.86 19.91 -13.73
CA ALA A 137 0.99 19.94 -12.56
C ALA A 137 1.76 19.71 -11.25
N MET A 138 2.68 18.74 -11.21
CA MET A 138 3.51 18.44 -10.04
C MET A 138 4.44 19.59 -9.65
N LEU A 139 5.05 20.24 -10.63
CA LEU A 139 5.97 21.37 -10.43
C LEU A 139 5.29 22.74 -10.39
N ASN A 140 3.97 22.78 -10.61
CA ASN A 140 3.16 24.00 -10.71
C ASN A 140 3.72 25.03 -11.72
N ILE A 141 4.10 24.54 -12.90
CA ILE A 141 4.63 25.34 -14.02
C ILE A 141 3.83 25.10 -15.29
N ARG A 142 4.06 25.91 -16.33
CA ARG A 142 3.40 25.70 -17.63
C ARG A 142 4.02 24.51 -18.36
N LYS A 143 3.19 23.74 -19.09
CA LYS A 143 3.62 22.62 -19.94
C LYS A 143 4.73 23.03 -20.93
N SER A 144 4.64 24.23 -21.51
CA SER A 144 5.66 24.76 -22.41
C SER A 144 7.03 24.96 -21.74
N SER A 145 7.05 25.32 -20.45
CA SER A 145 8.28 25.43 -19.66
C SER A 145 8.91 24.05 -19.45
N VAL A 146 8.13 23.04 -19.09
CA VAL A 146 8.60 21.64 -18.94
C VAL A 146 9.22 21.15 -20.25
N GLN A 147 8.52 21.35 -21.37
CA GLN A 147 9.02 20.95 -22.68
C GLN A 147 10.38 21.61 -22.99
N THR A 148 10.49 22.92 -22.76
CA THR A 148 11.75 23.66 -22.99
C THR A 148 12.89 23.11 -22.11
N PHE A 149 12.61 22.78 -20.84
CA PHE A 149 13.61 22.22 -19.94
C PHE A 149 14.06 20.81 -20.37
N VAL A 150 13.13 19.94 -20.79
CA VAL A 150 13.45 18.60 -21.29
C VAL A 150 14.26 18.67 -22.59
N GLU A 151 13.88 19.52 -23.54
CA GLU A 151 14.62 19.71 -24.79
C GLU A 151 16.03 20.26 -24.57
N ARG A 152 16.19 21.24 -23.67
CA ARG A 152 17.51 21.76 -23.29
C ARG A 152 18.37 20.69 -22.62
N ALA A 153 17.78 19.91 -21.72
CA ALA A 153 18.47 18.81 -21.06
C ALA A 153 18.97 17.77 -22.09
N GLN A 154 18.09 17.35 -23.00
CA GLN A 154 18.43 16.42 -24.07
C GLN A 154 19.56 16.95 -24.95
N ASN A 155 19.51 18.24 -25.34
CA ASN A 155 20.55 18.85 -26.15
C ASN A 155 21.91 18.92 -25.44
N LYS A 156 21.94 19.15 -24.11
CA LYS A 156 23.17 19.14 -23.32
C LYS A 156 23.76 17.74 -23.22
N ILE A 157 22.94 16.74 -22.90
CA ILE A 157 23.35 15.34 -22.81
C ILE A 157 23.88 14.85 -24.16
N SER A 158 23.17 15.12 -25.26
CA SER A 158 23.61 14.70 -26.60
C SER A 158 24.95 15.31 -27.01
N LYS A 159 25.21 16.58 -26.66
CA LYS A 159 26.51 17.23 -26.90
C LYS A 159 27.60 16.61 -26.04
N ASP A 160 27.31 16.29 -24.79
CA ASP A 160 28.28 15.67 -23.88
C ASP A 160 28.66 14.26 -24.34
N LEU A 161 27.70 13.51 -24.86
CA LEU A 161 27.95 12.18 -25.41
C LEU A 161 28.88 12.22 -26.64
N GLN A 162 28.82 13.30 -27.43
CA GLN A 162 29.72 13.51 -28.58
C GLN A 162 31.11 14.01 -28.18
N MET A 163 31.22 14.82 -27.13
CA MET A 163 32.46 15.51 -26.76
C MET A 163 33.25 14.83 -25.64
N ASN A 164 32.60 13.99 -24.83
CA ASN A 164 33.20 13.42 -23.63
C ASN A 164 33.58 11.95 -23.86
N LEU A 165 34.89 11.69 -23.95
CA LEU A 165 35.47 10.36 -24.17
C LEU A 165 34.98 9.32 -23.15
N PHE A 166 34.71 9.73 -21.90
CA PHE A 166 34.27 8.84 -20.82
C PHE A 166 32.81 8.40 -20.90
N LEU A 167 32.01 9.05 -21.76
CA LEU A 167 30.61 8.71 -22.03
C LEU A 167 30.43 7.91 -23.33
N LEU A 168 31.50 7.72 -24.12
CA LEU A 168 31.50 6.81 -25.26
C LEU A 168 31.60 5.38 -24.72
N VAL A 169 30.54 4.61 -24.92
CA VAL A 169 30.46 3.21 -24.52
C VAL A 169 31.05 2.35 -25.65
N GLU A 170 32.07 1.54 -25.35
CA GLU A 170 32.37 0.27 -26.06
C GLU A 170 31.44 -0.83 -25.58
#